data_AF-A0A7V3FZ81-F1
#
_entry.id   AF-A0A7V3FZ81-F1
#
_cell.length_a   1.000
_cell.length_b   1.000
_cell.length_c   1.000
_cell.angle_alpha   90.00
_cell.angle_beta   90.00
_cell.angle_gamma   90.00
#
_symmetry.space_group_name_H-M   'P 1'
#
loop_
_entity.id
_entity.type
_entity.pdbx_description
1 polymer ?
#
loop_
_entity_poly.entity_id
_entity_poly.type
_entity_poly.pdbx_seq_one_letter_code
_entity_poly.pdbx_strand_id
1 'polypeptide(L)'
;MGMEQTVRLPGTVPTWEAIRDLLASRSFPVRLQMIDGELAFPDELPGPDWHELRVGTPDGTVTVRRAAEAVTLVTWGNADASLRRAWNVLTWAYAQAGGGTILTVQGEQTPDQYRQSADLPAIWR
;
A
#
# COMPACT_ATOMS: atom_id res chain seq x y z
N MET A 1 -16.53 8.01 6.93
CA MET A 1 -15.46 8.70 6.16
C MET A 1 -14.24 7.79 6.15
N GLY A 2 -13.56 7.63 5.01
CA GLY A 2 -12.37 6.78 4.89
C GLY A 2 -11.10 7.47 5.41
N MET A 3 -10.07 6.69 5.70
CA MET A 3 -8.71 7.17 5.92
C MET A 3 -7.92 6.99 4.63
N GLU A 4 -7.14 8.01 4.27
CA GLU A 4 -6.36 8.03 3.03
C GLU A 4 -4.92 8.43 3.33
N GLN A 5 -3.97 7.80 2.64
CA GLN A 5 -2.55 8.07 2.75
C GLN A 5 -1.94 8.04 1.36
N THR A 6 -1.33 9.15 0.96
CA THR A 6 -0.76 9.30 -0.39
C THR A 6 0.75 9.11 -0.36
N VAL A 7 1.25 8.38 -1.35
CA VAL A 7 2.67 8.24 -1.67
C VAL A 7 2.91 8.99 -2.97
N ARG A 8 3.82 9.97 -2.95
CA ARG A 8 4.35 10.62 -4.16
C ARG A 8 5.52 9.84 -4.70
N LEU A 9 5.57 9.68 -6.00
CA LEU A 9 6.57 8.88 -6.69
C LEU A 9 7.34 9.79 -7.65
N PRO A 10 8.68 9.77 -7.65
CA PRO A 10 9.48 10.59 -8.57
C PRO A 10 9.42 10.09 -10.03
N GLY A 11 8.74 8.98 -10.28
CA GLY A 11 8.60 8.34 -11.58
C GLY A 11 7.39 7.42 -11.63
N THR A 12 7.53 6.27 -12.27
CA THR A 12 6.44 5.33 -12.47
C THR A 12 6.04 4.61 -11.18
N VAL A 13 4.74 4.28 -11.08
CA VAL A 13 4.22 3.42 -10.01
C VAL A 13 4.92 2.06 -10.04
N PRO A 14 5.42 1.55 -8.90
CA PRO A 14 6.03 0.23 -8.85
C PRO A 14 5.05 -0.86 -9.28
N THR A 15 5.56 -1.92 -9.91
CA THR A 15 4.73 -3.05 -10.33
C THR A 15 4.14 -3.76 -9.11
N TRP A 16 3.01 -4.44 -9.31
CA TRP A 16 2.38 -5.20 -8.23
C TRP A 16 3.31 -6.27 -7.66
N GLU A 17 4.08 -6.93 -8.52
CA GLU A 17 5.05 -7.96 -8.16
C GLU A 17 6.15 -7.40 -7.26
N ALA A 18 6.66 -6.20 -7.56
CA ALA A 18 7.67 -5.55 -6.72
C ALA A 18 7.13 -5.29 -5.29
N ILE A 19 5.86 -4.88 -5.18
CA ILE A 19 5.19 -4.69 -3.88
C ILE A 19 4.98 -6.02 -3.16
N ARG A 20 4.40 -7.00 -3.86
CA ARG A 20 4.11 -8.33 -3.32
C ARG A 20 5.39 -9.01 -2.81
N ASP A 21 6.44 -9.01 -3.63
CA ASP A 21 7.69 -9.70 -3.33
C ASP A 21 8.45 -9.00 -2.20
N LEU A 22 8.44 -7.66 -2.17
CA LEU A 22 8.98 -6.87 -1.06
C LEU A 22 8.30 -7.23 0.27
N LEU A 23 6.96 -7.27 0.29
CA LEU A 23 6.19 -7.59 1.48
C LEU A 23 6.34 -9.06 1.89
N ALA A 24 6.36 -9.98 0.93
CA ALA A 24 6.58 -11.41 1.16
C ALA A 24 7.96 -11.69 1.76
N SER A 25 9.01 -10.99 1.30
CA SER A 25 10.37 -11.08 1.86
C SER A 25 10.46 -10.68 3.35
N ARG A 26 9.42 -10.00 3.85
CA ARG A 26 9.28 -9.54 5.23
C ARG A 26 8.10 -10.20 5.95
N SER A 27 7.71 -11.40 5.51
CA SER A 27 6.67 -12.22 6.14
C SER A 27 5.30 -11.53 6.23
N PHE A 28 4.97 -10.65 5.27
CA PHE A 28 3.66 -10.00 5.17
C PHE A 28 3.03 -10.30 3.80
N PRO A 29 2.52 -11.52 3.57
CA PRO A 29 1.95 -11.87 2.28
C PRO A 29 0.69 -11.05 2.01
N VAL A 30 0.58 -10.56 0.77
CA VAL A 30 -0.59 -9.83 0.27
C VAL A 30 -1.07 -10.46 -1.03
N ARG A 31 -2.36 -10.27 -1.34
CA ARG A 31 -3.01 -10.84 -2.53
C ARG A 31 -3.92 -9.81 -3.18
N LEU A 32 -4.01 -9.84 -4.50
CA LEU A 32 -5.07 -9.11 -5.18
C LEU A 32 -6.40 -9.81 -4.96
N GLN A 33 -7.40 -9.01 -4.64
CA GLN A 33 -8.79 -9.44 -4.55
C GLN A 33 -9.60 -8.83 -5.69
N MET A 34 -9.28 -7.60 -6.10
CA MET A 34 -9.93 -6.92 -7.21
C MET A 34 -8.96 -6.03 -7.99
N ILE A 35 -9.19 -5.92 -9.29
CA ILE A 35 -8.52 -5.00 -10.21
C ILE A 35 -9.62 -4.22 -10.93
N ASP A 36 -9.59 -2.89 -10.85
CA ASP A 36 -10.52 -1.98 -11.54
C ASP A 36 -12.01 -2.31 -11.35
N GLY A 37 -12.38 -2.79 -10.17
CA GLY A 37 -13.76 -3.13 -9.81
C GLY A 37 -14.18 -4.57 -10.13
N GLU A 38 -13.30 -5.36 -10.76
CA GLU A 38 -13.52 -6.77 -11.08
C GLU A 38 -12.76 -7.69 -10.11
N LEU A 39 -13.32 -8.87 -9.82
CA LEU A 39 -12.63 -9.88 -9.00
C LEU A 39 -11.39 -10.40 -9.72
N ALA A 40 -10.26 -10.40 -9.02
CA ALA A 40 -9.01 -10.91 -9.55
C ALA A 40 -8.89 -12.42 -9.31
N PHE A 41 -8.33 -13.16 -10.29
CA PHE A 41 -7.88 -14.53 -10.05
C PHE A 41 -6.65 -14.55 -9.12
N PRO A 42 -6.36 -15.68 -8.44
CA PRO A 42 -5.27 -15.76 -7.46
C PRO A 42 -3.89 -15.31 -7.97
N ASP A 43 -3.59 -15.61 -9.24
CA ASP A 43 -2.31 -15.31 -9.89
C ASP A 43 -2.42 -14.19 -10.94
N GLU A 44 -3.57 -13.52 -11.03
CA GLU A 44 -3.77 -12.44 -11.98
C GLU A 44 -2.94 -11.22 -11.60
N LEU A 45 -2.36 -10.59 -12.62
CA LEU A 45 -1.54 -9.40 -12.48
C LEU A 45 -2.28 -8.21 -13.10
N PRO A 46 -2.21 -7.02 -12.48
CA PRO A 46 -2.86 -5.85 -13.02
C PRO A 46 -2.10 -5.37 -14.25
N GLY A 47 -2.84 -4.97 -15.29
CA GLY A 47 -2.26 -4.39 -16.50
C GLY A 47 -1.52 -3.08 -16.22
N PRO A 48 -0.67 -2.58 -17.15
CA PRO A 48 0.16 -1.39 -16.94
C PRO A 48 -0.62 -0.10 -16.70
N ASP A 49 -1.93 -0.09 -16.91
CA ASP A 49 -2.83 1.08 -16.81
C ASP A 49 -3.96 0.86 -15.78
N TRP A 50 -3.74 0.01 -14.77
CA TRP A 50 -4.71 -0.16 -13.67
C TRP A 50 -4.97 1.17 -12.93
N HIS A 51 -6.19 1.37 -12.44
CA HIS A 51 -6.61 2.57 -11.72
C HIS A 51 -6.88 2.30 -10.25
N GLU A 52 -7.48 1.16 -9.92
CA GLU A 52 -7.78 0.74 -8.55
C GLU A 52 -7.44 -0.73 -8.31
N LEU A 53 -6.81 -1.02 -7.18
CA LEU A 53 -6.58 -2.38 -6.69
C LEU A 53 -7.22 -2.54 -5.32
N ARG A 54 -7.81 -3.71 -5.06
CA ARG A 54 -8.13 -4.13 -3.69
C ARG A 54 -7.16 -5.22 -3.26
N VAL A 55 -6.36 -4.87 -2.26
CA VAL A 55 -5.29 -5.69 -1.73
C VAL A 55 -5.77 -6.34 -0.44
N GLY A 56 -5.89 -7.66 -0.46
CA GLY A 56 -6.10 -8.46 0.74
C GLY A 56 -4.80 -8.59 1.54
N THR A 57 -4.88 -8.22 2.81
CA THR A 57 -3.84 -8.40 3.83
C THR A 57 -4.33 -9.41 4.87
N PRO A 58 -3.46 -9.89 5.79
CA PRO A 58 -3.89 -10.73 6.89
C PRO A 58 -5.01 -10.12 7.76
N ASP A 59 -5.08 -8.78 7.80
CA ASP A 59 -5.96 -8.01 8.70
C ASP A 59 -7.13 -7.35 7.97
N GLY A 60 -7.36 -7.68 6.69
CA GLY A 60 -8.45 -7.14 5.88
C GLY A 60 -8.00 -6.53 4.56
N THR A 61 -8.86 -5.72 3.94
CA THR A 61 -8.65 -5.20 2.59
C THR A 61 -8.29 -3.73 2.61
N VAL A 62 -7.27 -3.36 1.85
CA VAL A 62 -6.86 -1.98 1.58
C VAL A 62 -7.06 -1.68 0.10
N THR A 63 -7.65 -0.54 -0.22
CA THR A 63 -7.79 -0.08 -1.61
C THR A 63 -6.58 0.76 -1.97
N VAL A 64 -5.99 0.52 -3.15
CA VAL A 64 -4.92 1.35 -3.72
C VAL A 64 -5.46 2.00 -4.97
N ARG A 65 -5.37 3.33 -5.04
CA ARG A 65 -5.73 4.10 -6.23
C ARG A 65 -4.50 4.69 -6.85
N ARG A 66 -4.36 4.53 -8.16
CA ARG A 66 -3.25 5.08 -8.92
C ARG A 66 -3.61 6.43 -9.53
N ALA A 67 -2.65 7.33 -9.47
CA ALA A 67 -2.55 8.51 -10.30
C ALA A 67 -1.20 8.48 -11.06
N ALA A 68 -0.96 9.47 -11.93
CA ALA A 68 0.25 9.49 -12.77
C ALA A 68 1.56 9.37 -11.97
N GLU A 69 1.68 10.13 -10.88
CA GLU A 69 2.89 10.25 -10.05
C GLU A 69 2.63 9.98 -8.57
N ALA A 70 1.52 9.31 -8.27
CA ALA A 70 1.13 9.03 -6.90
C ALA A 70 0.28 7.77 -6.79
N VAL A 71 0.28 7.18 -5.61
CA VAL A 71 -0.74 6.23 -5.19
C VAL A 71 -1.38 6.68 -3.90
N THR A 72 -2.69 6.49 -3.78
CA THR A 72 -3.44 6.76 -2.55
C THR A 72 -3.95 5.44 -2.00
N LEU A 73 -3.56 5.13 -0.78
CA LEU A 73 -4.01 3.96 -0.05
C LEU A 73 -5.18 4.35 0.85
N VAL A 74 -6.29 3.63 0.71
CA VAL A 74 -7.55 3.93 1.39
C VAL A 74 -7.97 2.75 2.25
N THR A 75 -8.35 3.05 3.50
CA THR A 75 -9.02 2.12 4.41
C THR A 75 -10.21 2.80 5.08
N TRP A 76 -11.03 2.04 5.79
CA TRP A 76 -12.20 2.59 6.49
C TRP A 76 -11.77 3.40 7.73
N GLY A 77 -12.45 4.51 8.01
CA GLY A 77 -12.12 5.34 9.19
C GLY A 77 -12.37 4.66 10.53
N ASN A 78 -13.16 3.58 10.56
CA ASN A 78 -13.36 2.72 11.72
C ASN A 78 -12.52 1.43 11.67
N ALA A 79 -11.51 1.36 10.79
CA ALA A 79 -10.57 0.26 10.75
C ALA A 79 -9.96 0.02 12.14
N ASP A 80 -9.87 -1.24 12.55
CA ASP A 80 -9.22 -1.60 13.80
C ASP A 80 -7.70 -1.35 13.74
N ALA A 81 -7.00 -1.57 14.86
CA ALA A 81 -5.56 -1.34 14.93
C ALA A 81 -4.77 -2.23 13.96
N SER A 82 -5.23 -3.46 13.72
CA SER A 82 -4.54 -4.41 12.85
C SER A 82 -4.64 -3.99 11.38
N LEU A 83 -5.84 -3.64 10.91
CA LEU A 83 -6.03 -3.14 9.55
C LEU A 83 -5.33 -1.79 9.32
N ARG A 84 -5.27 -0.91 10.33
CA ARG A 84 -4.48 0.33 10.24
C ARG A 84 -2.98 0.05 10.10
N ARG A 85 -2.45 -0.95 10.80
CA ARG A 85 -1.04 -1.37 10.64
C ARG A 85 -0.78 -1.97 9.26
N ALA A 86 -1.69 -2.80 8.75
CA ALA A 86 -1.60 -3.35 7.40
C ALA A 86 -1.62 -2.24 6.32
N TRP A 87 -2.47 -1.23 6.51
CA TRP A 87 -2.50 -0.03 5.68
C TRP A 87 -1.17 0.73 5.72
N ASN A 88 -0.58 0.97 6.89
CA ASN A 88 0.73 1.61 7.03
C ASN A 88 1.85 0.79 6.35
N VAL A 89 1.82 -0.55 6.46
CA VAL A 89 2.80 -1.45 5.82
C VAL A 89 2.72 -1.34 4.30
N LEU A 90 1.50 -1.33 3.74
CA LEU A 90 1.32 -1.15 2.30
C LEU A 90 1.79 0.24 1.85
N THR A 91 1.48 1.31 2.60
CA THR A 91 1.94 2.67 2.29
C THR A 91 3.46 2.71 2.23
N TRP A 92 4.12 2.15 3.25
CA TRP A 92 5.57 2.04 3.29
C TRP A 92 6.11 1.27 2.07
N ALA A 93 5.50 0.16 1.69
CA ALA A 93 5.98 -0.67 0.58
C ALA A 93 5.94 0.06 -0.76
N TYR A 94 4.87 0.81 -1.03
CA TYR A 94 4.78 1.64 -2.24
C TYR A 94 5.85 2.74 -2.27
N ALA A 95 6.08 3.40 -1.15
CA ALA A 95 7.13 4.41 -1.06
C ALA A 95 8.53 3.79 -1.22
N GLN A 96 8.78 2.64 -0.58
CA GLN A 96 10.06 1.95 -0.65
C GLN A 96 10.38 1.43 -2.06
N ALA A 97 9.43 0.74 -2.69
CA ALA A 97 9.62 0.14 -4.01
C ALA A 97 9.68 1.20 -5.12
N GLY A 98 8.92 2.29 -4.97
CA GLY A 98 8.87 3.39 -5.94
C GLY A 98 9.89 4.50 -5.70
N GLY A 99 10.71 4.43 -4.64
CA GLY A 99 11.64 5.51 -4.27
C GLY A 99 10.93 6.83 -3.92
N GLY A 100 9.70 6.73 -3.41
CA GLY A 100 8.80 7.85 -3.16
C GLY A 100 8.82 8.42 -1.74
N THR A 101 8.01 9.44 -1.52
CA THR A 101 7.76 10.04 -0.20
C THR A 101 6.30 9.90 0.20
N ILE A 102 6.04 9.82 1.50
CA ILE A 102 4.73 9.60 2.09
C ILE A 102 4.21 10.94 2.61
N LEU A 103 3.03 11.38 2.13
CA LEU A 103 2.42 12.65 2.51
C LEU A 103 1.66 12.52 3.84
N THR A 104 2.31 12.78 4.95
CA THR A 104 1.68 12.73 6.27
C THR A 104 1.14 14.10 6.68
N VAL A 105 0.34 14.14 7.76
CA VAL A 105 -0.11 15.40 8.39
C VAL A 105 1.05 16.26 8.92
N GLN A 106 2.23 15.66 9.12
CA GLN A 106 3.45 16.34 9.59
C GLN A 106 4.34 16.80 8.43
N GLY A 107 3.97 16.49 7.17
CA GLY A 107 4.76 16.76 5.97
C GLY A 107 5.19 15.49 5.25
N GLU A 108 6.08 15.65 4.27
CA GLU A 108 6.62 14.52 3.51
C GLU A 108 7.63 13.72 4.34
N GLN A 109 7.49 12.40 4.34
CA GLN A 109 8.40 11.48 5.02
C GLN A 109 9.00 10.49 4.03
N THR A 110 10.29 10.18 4.19
CA THR A 110 10.92 9.05 3.48
C THR A 110 10.39 7.72 4.04
N PRO A 111 10.55 6.60 3.31
CA PRO A 111 10.15 5.28 3.82
C PRO A 111 10.80 4.94 5.17
N ASP A 112 12.07 5.32 5.37
CA ASP A 112 12.78 5.07 6.62
C ASP A 112 12.23 5.90 7.79
N GLN A 113 11.94 7.18 7.55
CA GLN A 113 11.33 8.06 8.56
C GLN A 113 9.93 7.58 8.93
N TYR A 114 9.13 7.22 7.92
CA TYR A 114 7.79 6.71 8.13
C TYR A 114 7.78 5.38 8.88
N ARG A 115 8.75 4.49 8.60
CA ARG A 115 8.89 3.23 9.34
C ARG A 115 9.14 3.45 10.84
N GLN A 116 9.84 4.52 11.20
CA GLN A 116 10.13 4.85 12.60
C GLN A 116 8.94 5.51 13.31
N SER A 117 8.10 6.25 12.58
CA SER A 117 7.00 7.04 13.14
C SER A 117 5.64 6.32 13.09
N ALA A 118 5.43 5.43 12.12
CA ALA A 118 4.17 4.74 11.91
C ALA A 118 3.98 3.56 12.87
N ASP A 119 2.72 3.32 13.27
CA ASP A 119 2.39 2.07 13.97
C ASP A 119 2.38 0.92 12.95
N LEU A 120 3.48 0.16 12.94
CA LEU A 120 3.65 -1.04 12.13
C LEU A 120 3.46 -2.31 12.98
N PRO A 121 3.15 -3.47 12.35
CA PRO A 121 3.09 -4.75 13.06
C PRO A 121 4.40 -5.05 13.80
N ALA A 122 4.32 -5.81 14.90
CA ALA A 122 5.50 -6.11 15.73
C ALA A 122 6.64 -6.80 14.96
N ILE A 123 6.31 -7.61 13.94
CA ILE A 123 7.30 -8.28 13.08
C ILE A 123 8.04 -7.32 12.12
N TRP A 124 7.64 -6.04 12.08
CA TRP A 124 8.18 -5.00 11.19
C TRP A 124 8.97 -3.90 11.93
N ARG A 125 8.95 -3.91 13.27
CA ARG A 125 9.82 -3.06 14.11
C ARG A 125 11.24 -3.61 14.07
#